data_AF-A0A9W9SAQ0-F1
#
_entry.id   AF-A0A9W9SAQ0-F1
#
_cell.length_a   1.000
_cell.length_b   1.000
_cell.length_c   1.000
_cell.angle_alpha   90.00
_cell.angle_beta   90.00
_cell.angle_gamma   90.00
#
_symmetry.space_group_name_H-M   'P 1'
#
loop_
_entity.id
_entity.type
_entity.pdbx_description
1 polymer ?
#
loop_
_entity_poly.entity_id
_entity_poly.type
_entity_poly.pdbx_seq_one_letter_code
_entity_poly.pdbx_strand_id
1 'polypeptide(L)'
;MEFSDFPLEIVYLIADSLELDSEISALSRTTRRLYNSLDSYLYQHNVRRYNSCALEWAALHGRASVTHKLLKAGAPPFATVYENMQPIWRLLMGTWMQMLSR
;
A
#
# COMPACT_ATOMS: atom_id res chain seq x y z
N MET A 1 8.55 30.33 3.47
CA MET A 1 8.48 29.15 4.33
C MET A 1 7.59 28.17 3.60
N GLU A 2 8.18 27.17 2.97
CA GLU A 2 7.43 26.17 2.22
C GLU A 2 7.19 24.94 3.09
N PHE A 3 6.11 24.21 2.83
CA PHE A 3 5.83 22.94 3.52
C PHE A 3 6.99 21.92 3.35
N SER A 4 7.76 22.07 2.27
CA SER A 4 8.97 21.29 2.00
C SER A 4 10.19 21.70 2.83
N ASP A 5 10.09 22.67 3.73
CA ASP A 5 11.18 23.05 4.65
C ASP A 5 11.06 22.35 6.01
N PHE A 6 9.90 21.74 6.31
CA PHE A 6 9.69 21.07 7.59
C PHE A 6 10.56 19.81 7.75
N PRO A 7 10.99 19.49 8.99
CA PRO A 7 11.60 18.21 9.31
C PRO A 7 10.70 17.03 8.90
N LEU A 8 11.33 15.92 8.53
CA LEU A 8 10.61 14.71 8.11
C LEU A 8 9.69 14.17 9.21
N GLU A 9 10.03 14.31 10.49
CA GLU A 9 9.18 13.85 11.59
C GLU A 9 7.82 14.57 11.60
N ILE A 10 7.82 15.89 11.34
CA ILE A 10 6.59 16.69 11.28
C ILE A 10 5.75 16.30 10.06
N VAL A 11 6.40 16.07 8.91
CA VAL A 11 5.73 15.60 7.70
C VAL A 11 5.07 14.24 7.92
N TYR A 12 5.75 13.31 8.61
CA TYR A 12 5.17 12.01 8.96
C TYR A 12 4.03 12.11 9.97
N LEU A 13 4.13 12.98 10.97
CA LEU A 13 3.03 13.28 11.90
C LEU A 13 1.77 13.76 11.18
N ILE A 14 1.93 14.65 10.20
CA ILE A 14 0.81 15.11 9.38
C ILE A 14 0.27 13.96 8.54
N ALA A 15 1.14 13.18 7.88
CA ALA A 15 0.71 12.05 7.07
C ALA A 15 -0.01 10.96 7.90
N ASP A 16 0.37 10.74 9.16
CA ASP A 16 -0.30 9.79 10.07
C ASP A 16 -1.70 10.28 10.51
N SER A 17 -1.87 11.61 10.58
CA SER A 17 -3.16 12.23 10.87
C SER A 17 -4.17 12.14 9.71
N LEU A 18 -3.70 11.87 8.48
CA LEU A 18 -4.56 11.65 7.32
C LEU A 18 -5.13 10.24 7.39
N GLU A 19 -6.46 10.11 7.33
CA GLU A 19 -7.09 8.80 7.41
C GLU A 19 -6.97 8.07 6.08
N LEU A 20 -7.15 8.76 4.95
CA LEU A 20 -7.24 8.14 3.65
C LEU A 20 -5.89 8.07 2.93
N ASP A 21 -5.58 6.91 2.36
CA ASP A 21 -4.40 6.72 1.51
C ASP A 21 -4.39 7.66 0.28
N SER A 22 -5.58 8.09 -0.18
CA SER A 22 -5.71 9.07 -1.26
C SER A 22 -5.19 10.46 -0.85
N GLU A 23 -5.35 10.85 0.40
CA GLU A 23 -4.87 12.13 0.94
C GLU A 23 -3.34 12.12 1.06
N ILE A 24 -2.78 11.01 1.58
CA ILE A 24 -1.33 10.82 1.65
C ILE A 24 -0.72 10.78 0.25
N SER A 25 -1.38 10.11 -0.70
CA SER A 25 -0.96 10.08 -2.10
C SER A 25 -1.00 11.47 -2.74
N ALA A 26 -2.06 12.26 -2.49
CA ALA A 26 -2.15 13.64 -2.96
C ALA A 26 -1.02 14.50 -2.37
N LEU A 27 -0.76 14.39 -1.06
CA LEU A 27 0.32 15.10 -0.37
C LEU A 27 1.69 14.72 -0.95
N SER A 28 1.94 13.43 -1.17
CA SER A 28 3.21 12.95 -1.75
C SER A 28 3.49 13.53 -3.13
N ARG A 29 2.45 13.86 -3.91
CA ARG A 29 2.57 14.36 -5.28
C ARG A 29 2.78 15.87 -5.38
N THR A 30 2.74 16.60 -4.26
CA THR A 30 2.88 18.07 -4.27
C THR A 30 4.31 18.52 -4.59
N THR A 31 5.33 17.85 -4.04
CA THR A 31 6.73 18.16 -4.33
C THR A 31 7.59 16.89 -4.44
N ARG A 32 8.72 16.98 -5.15
CA ARG A 32 9.63 15.84 -5.33
C ARG A 32 10.22 15.33 -4.01
N ARG A 33 10.47 16.22 -3.05
CA ARG A 33 10.98 15.86 -1.71
C ARG A 33 9.95 15.00 -0.96
N LEU A 34 8.69 15.42 -0.99
CA LEU A 34 7.59 14.71 -0.35
C LEU A 34 7.32 13.38 -1.05
N TYR A 35 7.37 13.33 -2.38
CA TYR A 35 7.21 12.09 -3.14
C TYR A 35 8.23 11.04 -2.69
N ASN A 36 9.52 11.40 -2.65
CA ASN A 36 10.59 10.47 -2.24
C ASN A 36 10.45 9.98 -0.80
N SER A 37 9.81 10.76 0.08
CA SER A 37 9.73 10.47 1.51
C SER A 37 8.43 9.76 1.90
N LEU A 38 7.32 10.08 1.20
CA LEU A 38 5.97 9.60 1.50
C LEU A 38 5.53 8.45 0.59
N ASP A 39 6.17 8.20 -0.57
CA ASP A 39 5.81 7.08 -1.44
C ASP A 39 5.94 5.74 -0.70
N SER A 40 7.04 5.53 0.04
CA SER A 40 7.23 4.34 0.87
C SER A 40 6.33 4.34 2.11
N TYR A 41 6.13 5.51 2.73
CA TYR A 41 5.27 5.67 3.91
C TYR A 41 3.81 5.31 3.63
N LEU A 42 3.29 5.68 2.45
CA LEU A 42 1.93 5.36 2.00
C LEU A 42 1.65 3.85 2.09
N TYR A 43 2.60 3.03 1.62
CA TYR A 43 2.43 1.58 1.65
C TYR A 43 2.54 1.02 3.07
N GLN A 44 3.42 1.56 3.90
CA GLN A 44 3.51 1.17 5.32
C GLN A 44 2.25 1.54 6.09
N HIS A 45 1.69 2.72 5.82
CA HIS A 45 0.43 3.19 6.38
C HIS A 45 -0.73 2.26 6.00
N ASN A 46 -0.85 1.89 4.72
CA ASN A 46 -1.88 0.95 4.27
C ASN A 46 -1.77 -0.42 4.95
N VAL A 47 -0.55 -0.94 5.10
CA VAL A 47 -0.32 -2.23 5.78
C VAL A 47 -0.77 -2.16 7.24
N ARG A 48 -0.47 -1.06 7.95
CA ARG A 48 -0.79 -0.88 9.36
C ARG A 48 -2.28 -0.64 9.63
N ARG A 49 -2.94 0.23 8.86
CA ARG A 49 -4.32 0.67 9.12
C ARG A 49 -5.39 -0.17 8.43
N TYR A 50 -5.10 -0.67 7.24
CA TYR A 50 -6.09 -1.32 6.38
C TYR A 50 -5.81 -2.80 6.16
N ASN A 51 -5.01 -3.43 7.02
CA ASN A 51 -4.64 -4.84 6.94
C ASN A 51 -4.20 -5.27 5.52
N SER A 52 -3.52 -4.36 4.81
CA SER A 52 -3.08 -4.57 3.42
C SER A 52 -4.20 -4.81 2.39
N CYS A 53 -5.41 -4.26 2.57
CA CYS A 53 -6.46 -4.25 1.54
C CYS A 53 -5.96 -3.78 0.15
N ALA A 54 -4.98 -2.88 0.10
CA ALA A 54 -4.43 -2.42 -1.17
C ALA A 54 -3.64 -3.50 -1.91
N LEU A 55 -3.12 -4.52 -1.20
CA LEU A 55 -2.39 -5.64 -1.80
C LEU A 55 -3.33 -6.51 -2.61
N GLU A 56 -4.50 -6.80 -2.05
CA GLU A 56 -5.55 -7.53 -2.75
C GLU A 56 -6.06 -6.78 -3.97
N TRP A 57 -6.38 -5.48 -3.82
CA TRP A 57 -6.78 -4.65 -4.96
C TRP A 57 -5.71 -4.64 -6.05
N ALA A 58 -4.44 -4.51 -5.67
CA ALA A 58 -3.33 -4.52 -6.62
C ALA A 58 -3.17 -5.88 -7.32
N ALA A 59 -3.32 -6.98 -6.60
CA ALA A 59 -3.27 -8.33 -7.16
C ALA A 59 -4.44 -8.58 -8.13
N LEU A 60 -5.67 -8.21 -7.74
CA LEU A 60 -6.88 -8.39 -8.55
C LEU A 60 -6.83 -7.61 -9.87
N HIS A 61 -6.24 -6.41 -9.86
CA HIS A 61 -6.14 -5.54 -11.02
C HIS A 61 -4.80 -5.66 -11.77
N GLY A 62 -3.97 -6.64 -11.44
CA GLY A 62 -2.69 -6.89 -12.12
C GLY A 62 -1.65 -5.78 -11.94
N ARG A 63 -1.72 -4.99 -10.85
CA ARG A 63 -0.77 -3.91 -10.56
C ARG A 63 0.48 -4.45 -9.86
N ALA A 64 1.33 -5.13 -10.61
CA ALA A 64 2.56 -5.76 -10.11
C ALA A 64 3.49 -4.79 -9.35
N SER A 65 3.65 -3.54 -9.85
CA SER A 65 4.49 -2.52 -9.20
C SER A 65 3.98 -2.15 -7.80
N VAL A 66 2.66 -1.96 -7.65
CA VAL A 66 2.01 -1.64 -6.37
C VAL A 66 2.10 -2.83 -5.41
N THR A 67 1.87 -4.04 -5.93
CA THR A 67 2.00 -5.31 -5.19
C THR A 67 3.40 -5.44 -4.60
N HIS A 68 4.44 -5.20 -5.40
CA HIS A 68 5.83 -5.32 -4.96
C HIS A 68 6.19 -4.27 -3.89
N LYS A 69 5.69 -3.04 -4.02
CA LYS A 69 5.90 -1.99 -3.01
C LYS A 69 5.22 -2.33 -1.68
N LEU A 70 4.02 -2.90 -1.70
CA LEU A 70 3.30 -3.35 -0.51
C LEU A 70 4.01 -4.53 0.18
N LEU A 71 4.50 -5.51 -0.59
CA LEU A 71 5.30 -6.61 -0.03
C LEU A 71 6.59 -6.09 0.63
N LYS A 72 7.28 -5.13 -0.01
CA LYS A 72 8.45 -4.47 0.59
C LYS A 72 8.11 -3.67 1.86
N ALA A 73 6.90 -3.14 1.96
CA ALA A 73 6.41 -2.44 3.14
C ALA A 73 6.00 -3.38 4.29
N GLY A 74 6.11 -4.70 4.11
CA GLY A 74 5.80 -5.71 5.12
C GLY A 74 4.35 -6.19 5.09
N ALA A 75 3.61 -5.95 3.99
CA ALA A 75 2.30 -6.55 3.80
C ALA A 75 2.42 -8.09 3.87
N PRO A 76 1.58 -8.78 4.67
CA PRO A 76 1.57 -10.23 4.63
C PRO A 76 1.15 -10.68 3.22
N PRO A 77 1.86 -11.65 2.62
CA PRO A 77 1.59 -12.08 1.24
C PRO A 77 0.20 -12.71 1.07
N PHE A 78 -0.48 -13.01 2.19
CA PHE A 78 -1.81 -13.60 2.27
C PHE A 78 -2.85 -12.66 2.89
N ALA A 79 -2.69 -11.34 2.80
CA ALA A 79 -3.65 -10.37 3.33
C ALA A 79 -5.03 -10.48 2.65
N THR A 80 -5.81 -11.47 3.04
CA THR A 80 -7.19 -11.68 2.62
C THR A 80 -8.06 -11.02 3.65
N VAL A 81 -8.50 -9.79 3.38
CA VAL A 81 -9.53 -9.16 4.24
C VAL A 81 -10.89 -9.84 4.03
N TYR A 82 -11.06 -10.61 2.95
CA TYR A 82 -12.20 -11.50 2.76
C TYR A 82 -11.94 -12.91 3.33
N GLU A 83 -11.91 -13.05 4.67
CA GLU A 83 -12.15 -14.37 5.30
C GLU A 83 -13.53 -14.97 4.93
N ASN A 84 -14.40 -14.20 4.27
CA ASN A 84 -15.69 -14.62 3.72
C ASN A 84 -15.71 -14.84 2.20
N MET A 85 -14.56 -14.92 1.51
CA MET A 85 -14.55 -15.28 0.09
C MET A 85 -15.12 -16.69 -0.11
N GLN A 86 -16.26 -16.77 -0.80
CA GLN A 86 -16.91 -18.02 -1.16
C GLN A 86 -15.92 -19.00 -1.82
N PRO A 87 -16.07 -20.32 -1.58
CA PRO A 87 -15.06 -21.35 -1.86
C PRO A 87 -14.55 -21.43 -3.31
N ILE A 88 -15.26 -20.82 -4.27
CA ILE A 88 -14.91 -20.84 -5.70
C ILE A 88 -13.63 -20.05 -6.04
N TRP A 89 -13.35 -18.94 -5.36
CA TRP A 89 -12.20 -18.08 -5.68
C TRP A 89 -10.87 -18.64 -5.19
N ARG A 90 -10.91 -19.51 -4.17
CA ARG A 90 -9.74 -20.17 -3.58
C ARG A 90 -9.05 -21.12 -4.56
N LEU A 91 -9.80 -21.72 -5.49
CA LEU A 91 -9.27 -22.59 -6.55
C LEU A 91 -8.60 -21.79 -7.68
N LEU A 92 -9.13 -20.60 -8.00
CA LEU A 92 -8.55 -19.71 -9.00
C LEU A 92 -7.27 -19.06 -8.49
N MET A 93 -7.19 -18.67 -7.22
CA MET A 93 -5.92 -18.15 -6.66
C MET A 93 -4.84 -19.22 -6.57
N GLY A 94 -5.19 -20.48 -6.25
CA GLY A 94 -4.20 -21.56 -6.16
C GLY A 94 -3.42 -21.82 -7.45
N THR A 95 -4.07 -21.67 -8.61
CA THR A 95 -3.40 -21.80 -9.91
C THR A 95 -2.55 -20.58 -10.26
N TRP A 96 -2.98 -19.37 -9.90
CA TRP A 96 -2.21 -18.14 -10.09
C TRP A 96 -0.97 -18.06 -9.19
N MET A 97 -1.04 -18.60 -7.96
CA MET A 97 0.11 -18.65 -7.04
C MET A 97 1.22 -19.59 -7.51
N GLN A 98 0.90 -20.70 -8.19
CA GLN A 98 1.90 -21.57 -8.80
C GLN A 98 2.66 -20.89 -9.94
N MET A 99 2.00 -19.96 -10.63
CA MET A 99 2.54 -19.25 -11.78
C MET A 99 3.51 -18.12 -11.40
N LEU A 100 3.41 -17.58 -10.18
CA LEU A 100 4.32 -16.56 -9.63
C LEU A 100 5.58 -17.14 -8.94
N SER A 101 5.64 -18.46 -8.74
CA SER A 101 6.79 -19.16 -8.12
C SER A 101 7.79 -19.76 -9.12
N ARG A 102 7.64 -19.46 -10.42
CA ARG A 102 8.53 -19.88 -11.51
C ARG A 102 9.18 -18.67 -12.16
#